data_AF-A0A7G1GA36-F1
#
_entry.id   AF-A0A7G1GA36-F1
#
_cell.length_a   1.000
_cell.length_b   1.000
_cell.length_c   1.000
_cell.angle_alpha   90.00
_cell.angle_beta   90.00
_cell.angle_gamma   90.00
#
_symmetry.space_group_name_H-M   'P 1'
#
loop_
_entity.id
_entity.type
_entity.pdbx_description
1 polymer ?
#
loop_
_entity_poly.entity_id
_entity_poly.type
_entity_poly.pdbx_seq_one_letter_code
_entity_poly.pdbx_strand_id
1 'polypeptide(L)'
;MAEKKKGGIKTIIIFFIIGLVVAVALLFVGYISFEFNRLSYMNLNLKSDWRSYLAYLTKDIPYVNKMVKYEYLKVGDPILLQTKLIEEKQKAIEDEKKKLEAQKKEMQKLLEKITKDSSDLILKKEEVQKLSSEYEKKINDYNNYNNRVKKIAEWLSSSTPSKIIKALQQSQVKIDLIVDALYILQPSIVGELLDAMSEVNPDKAAQIISKLGEKGSGSSGN
;
A
#
# COMPACT_ATOMS: atom_id res chain seq x y z
N MET A 1 -32.72 -15.13 -104.37
CA MET A 1 -32.67 -16.08 -103.23
C MET A 1 -32.47 -15.29 -101.96
N ALA A 2 -33.50 -15.20 -101.13
CA ALA A 2 -33.48 -14.46 -99.87
C ALA A 2 -33.77 -15.42 -98.72
N GLU A 3 -32.74 -15.82 -97.99
CA GLU A 3 -32.88 -16.38 -96.65
C GLU A 3 -31.97 -15.59 -95.71
N LYS A 4 -32.56 -14.64 -94.96
CA LYS A 4 -31.87 -13.96 -93.86
C LYS A 4 -32.64 -14.14 -92.55
N LYS A 5 -32.09 -15.04 -91.72
CA LYS A 5 -32.10 -15.10 -90.25
C LYS A 5 -33.27 -14.39 -89.53
N LYS A 6 -34.39 -15.11 -89.36
CA LYS A 6 -35.51 -14.73 -88.48
C LYS A 6 -35.33 -15.13 -86.99
N GLY A 7 -34.15 -15.62 -86.60
CA GLY A 7 -33.89 -16.19 -85.25
C GLY A 7 -33.24 -15.25 -84.22
N GLY A 8 -32.61 -14.14 -84.62
CA GLY A 8 -31.80 -13.31 -83.71
C GLY A 8 -32.60 -12.40 -82.76
N ILE A 9 -33.71 -11.83 -83.25
CA ILE A 9 -34.50 -10.86 -82.48
C ILE A 9 -35.25 -11.53 -81.31
N LYS A 10 -35.75 -12.76 -81.51
CA LYS A 10 -36.42 -13.52 -80.44
C LYS A 10 -35.47 -13.81 -79.27
N THR A 11 -34.23 -14.18 -79.58
CA THR A 11 -33.21 -14.43 -78.56
C THR A 11 -32.89 -13.18 -77.75
N ILE A 12 -32.76 -12.01 -78.40
CA ILE A 12 -32.53 -10.73 -77.73
C ILE A 12 -33.69 -10.36 -76.79
N ILE A 13 -34.95 -10.54 -77.23
CA ILE A 13 -36.13 -10.28 -76.41
C ILE A 13 -36.18 -11.22 -75.20
N ILE A 14 -35.85 -12.51 -75.37
CA ILE A 14 -35.80 -13.49 -74.27
C ILE A 14 -34.75 -13.09 -73.24
N PHE A 15 -33.53 -12.71 -73.67
CA PHE A 15 -32.50 -12.23 -72.74
C PHE A 15 -32.92 -10.96 -72.00
N PHE A 16 -33.64 -10.05 -72.66
CA PHE A 16 -34.16 -8.85 -72.03
C PHE A 16 -35.22 -9.16 -70.96
N ILE A 17 -36.15 -10.08 -71.24
CA ILE A 17 -37.16 -10.53 -70.27
C ILE A 17 -36.50 -11.23 -69.08
N ILE A 18 -35.52 -12.11 -69.32
CA ILE A 18 -34.78 -12.78 -68.24
C ILE A 18 -34.03 -11.75 -67.39
N GLY A 19 -33.36 -10.77 -68.02
CA GLY A 19 -32.68 -9.68 -67.32
C GLY A 19 -33.63 -8.85 -66.46
N LEU A 20 -34.83 -8.55 -66.98
CA LEU A 20 -35.88 -7.84 -66.24
C LEU A 20 -36.35 -8.64 -65.02
N VAL A 21 -36.61 -9.94 -65.19
CA VAL A 21 -37.02 -10.83 -64.09
C VAL A 21 -35.95 -10.91 -63.01
N VAL A 22 -34.67 -11.01 -63.39
CA VAL A 22 -33.54 -11.00 -62.44
C VAL A 22 -33.45 -9.65 -61.73
N ALA A 23 -33.61 -8.53 -62.44
CA ALA A 23 -33.59 -7.20 -61.83
C ALA A 23 -34.73 -7.01 -60.82
N VAL A 24 -35.95 -7.45 -61.15
CA VAL A 24 -37.09 -7.41 -60.23
C VAL A 24 -36.84 -8.32 -59.02
N ALA A 25 -36.30 -9.51 -59.21
CA ALA A 25 -35.96 -10.42 -58.11
C ALA A 25 -34.89 -9.82 -57.18
N LEU A 26 -33.85 -9.17 -57.73
CA LEU A 26 -32.83 -8.50 -56.94
C LEU A 26 -33.39 -7.32 -56.14
N LEU A 27 -34.29 -6.53 -56.73
CA LEU A 27 -34.97 -5.45 -56.02
C LEU A 27 -35.87 -6.00 -54.90
N PHE A 28 -36.54 -7.12 -55.14
CA PHE A 28 -37.39 -7.76 -54.14
C PHE A 28 -36.57 -8.30 -52.96
N VAL A 29 -35.46 -9.00 -53.24
CA VAL A 29 -34.54 -9.50 -52.21
C VAL A 29 -33.87 -8.34 -51.46
N GLY A 30 -33.47 -7.28 -52.16
CA GLY A 30 -32.90 -6.08 -51.57
C GLY A 30 -33.90 -5.34 -50.66
N TYR A 31 -35.16 -5.21 -51.09
CA TYR A 31 -36.22 -4.58 -50.30
C TYR A 31 -36.56 -5.39 -49.04
N ILE A 32 -36.62 -6.72 -49.17
CA ILE A 32 -36.78 -7.62 -48.02
C ILE A 32 -35.61 -7.44 -47.05
N SER A 33 -34.36 -7.50 -47.53
CA SER A 33 -33.18 -7.30 -46.68
C SER A 33 -33.18 -5.94 -45.98
N PHE A 34 -33.59 -4.88 -46.68
CA PHE A 34 -33.73 -3.53 -46.13
C PHE A 34 -34.79 -3.46 -45.02
N GLU A 35 -35.99 -4.01 -45.23
CA GLU A 35 -37.03 -4.02 -44.20
C GLU A 35 -36.65 -4.95 -43.01
N PHE A 36 -35.96 -6.06 -43.26
CA PHE A 36 -35.42 -6.90 -42.18
C PHE A 36 -34.41 -6.13 -41.31
N ASN A 37 -33.49 -5.37 -41.91
CA ASN A 37 -32.57 -4.53 -41.15
C ASN A 37 -33.31 -3.42 -40.40
N ARG A 38 -34.29 -2.77 -41.04
CA ARG A 38 -35.12 -1.71 -40.41
C ARG A 38 -35.88 -2.23 -39.19
N LEU A 39 -36.46 -3.43 -39.28
CA LEU A 39 -37.19 -4.08 -38.19
C LEU A 39 -36.24 -4.61 -37.10
N SER A 40 -35.02 -5.00 -37.45
CA SER A 40 -33.99 -5.39 -36.48
C SER A 40 -33.60 -4.23 -35.55
N TYR A 41 -33.66 -2.97 -36.00
CA TYR A 41 -33.44 -1.80 -35.14
C TYR A 41 -34.57 -1.57 -34.12
N MET A 42 -35.73 -2.19 -34.31
CA MET A 42 -36.85 -2.18 -33.35
C MET A 42 -36.84 -3.38 -32.39
N ASN A 43 -35.69 -4.07 -32.28
CA ASN A 43 -35.50 -5.26 -31.45
C ASN A 43 -36.47 -6.42 -31.76
N LEU A 44 -36.91 -6.52 -33.02
CA LEU A 44 -37.64 -7.68 -33.52
C LEU A 44 -36.63 -8.79 -33.85
N ASN A 45 -36.75 -9.92 -33.17
CA ASN A 45 -35.84 -11.03 -33.31
C ASN A 45 -36.29 -11.88 -34.51
N LEU A 46 -36.05 -11.39 -35.73
CA LEU A 46 -36.58 -11.95 -36.99
C LEU A 46 -36.24 -13.44 -37.20
N LYS A 47 -35.21 -13.96 -36.52
CA LYS A 47 -34.83 -15.39 -36.51
C LYS A 47 -35.83 -16.27 -35.74
N SER A 48 -36.55 -15.75 -34.75
CA SER A 48 -37.70 -16.41 -34.10
C SER A 48 -39.03 -16.08 -34.78
N ASP A 49 -39.11 -14.92 -35.45
CA ASP A 49 -40.39 -14.32 -35.84
C ASP A 49 -40.83 -14.67 -37.28
N TRP A 50 -39.99 -15.36 -38.06
CA TRP A 50 -40.35 -15.87 -39.41
C TRP A 50 -41.58 -16.81 -39.37
N ARG A 51 -41.77 -17.54 -38.27
CA ARG A 51 -42.95 -18.40 -38.08
C ARG A 51 -44.23 -17.59 -37.94
N SER A 52 -44.18 -16.46 -37.24
CA SER A 52 -45.33 -15.56 -37.08
C SER A 52 -45.65 -14.81 -38.37
N TYR A 53 -44.63 -14.50 -39.18
CA TYR A 53 -44.81 -13.93 -40.52
C TYR A 53 -45.40 -14.95 -41.52
N LEU A 54 -44.92 -16.20 -41.50
CA LEU A 54 -45.53 -17.28 -42.28
C LEU A 54 -46.97 -17.59 -41.82
N ALA A 55 -47.25 -17.52 -40.52
CA ALA A 55 -48.60 -17.65 -39.98
C ALA A 55 -49.53 -16.55 -40.52
N TYR A 56 -49.05 -15.32 -40.64
CA TYR A 56 -49.78 -14.21 -41.24
C TYR A 56 -50.07 -14.44 -42.73
N LEU A 57 -49.07 -14.86 -43.51
CA LEU A 57 -49.23 -15.12 -44.95
C LEU A 57 -50.10 -16.35 -45.26
N THR A 58 -50.11 -17.35 -44.37
CA THR A 58 -50.90 -18.59 -44.54
C THR A 58 -52.28 -18.54 -43.88
N LYS A 59 -52.62 -17.41 -43.25
CA LYS A 59 -53.91 -17.19 -42.56
C LYS A 59 -55.12 -17.39 -43.48
N ASP A 60 -54.98 -16.98 -44.74
CA ASP A 60 -56.08 -17.01 -45.73
C ASP A 60 -56.11 -18.30 -46.57
N ILE A 61 -55.18 -19.24 -46.33
CA ILE A 61 -55.16 -20.54 -46.99
C ILE A 61 -55.94 -21.55 -46.14
N PRO A 62 -57.08 -22.10 -46.63
CA PRO A 62 -57.84 -23.09 -45.88
C PRO A 62 -56.98 -24.34 -45.60
N TYR A 63 -57.21 -24.97 -44.43
CA TYR A 63 -56.45 -26.07 -43.82
C TYR A 63 -55.10 -25.71 -43.15
N VAL A 64 -54.30 -24.80 -43.72
CA VAL A 64 -52.98 -24.44 -43.15
C VAL A 64 -53.11 -23.58 -41.89
N ASN A 65 -54.11 -22.70 -41.84
CA ASN A 65 -54.44 -21.85 -40.68
C ASN A 65 -54.66 -22.67 -39.37
N LYS A 66 -55.10 -23.93 -39.46
CA LYS A 66 -55.30 -24.79 -38.27
C LYS A 66 -54.00 -25.33 -37.66
N MET A 67 -52.90 -25.33 -38.41
CA MET A 67 -51.61 -25.89 -37.96
C MET A 67 -50.65 -24.83 -37.41
N VAL A 68 -50.91 -23.55 -37.64
CA VAL A 68 -50.00 -22.46 -37.26
C VAL A 68 -50.75 -21.48 -36.34
N LYS A 69 -50.47 -21.55 -35.03
CA LYS A 69 -51.02 -20.59 -34.07
C LYS A 69 -50.31 -19.24 -34.24
N TYR A 70 -51.08 -18.22 -34.59
CA TYR A 70 -50.60 -16.86 -34.69
C TYR A 70 -50.46 -16.24 -33.28
N GLU A 71 -49.23 -15.95 -32.85
CA GLU A 71 -48.97 -15.06 -31.73
C GLU A 71 -48.70 -13.65 -32.28
N TYR A 72 -49.52 -12.69 -31.87
CA TYR A 72 -49.33 -11.28 -32.23
C TYR A 72 -47.95 -10.82 -31.76
N LEU A 73 -47.17 -10.26 -32.69
CA LEU A 73 -45.92 -9.54 -32.40
C LEU A 73 -46.25 -8.43 -31.40
N LYS A 74 -45.90 -8.63 -30.13
CA LYS A 74 -45.89 -7.54 -29.14
C LYS A 74 -44.69 -6.65 -29.47
N VAL A 75 -44.87 -5.75 -30.44
CA VAL A 75 -43.97 -4.62 -30.64
C VAL A 75 -44.02 -3.84 -29.33
N GLY A 76 -43.01 -3.99 -28.48
CA GLY A 76 -42.87 -3.18 -27.29
C GLY A 76 -42.77 -1.72 -27.71
N ASP A 77 -43.44 -0.81 -26.99
CA ASP A 77 -43.38 0.61 -27.30
C ASP A 77 -41.89 1.06 -27.30
N PRO A 78 -41.35 1.54 -28.44
CA PRO A 78 -39.95 1.93 -28.54
C PRO A 78 -39.60 3.05 -27.56
N ILE A 79 -40.56 3.89 -27.18
CA ILE A 79 -40.37 4.93 -26.17
C ILE A 79 -40.13 4.27 -24.80
N LEU A 80 -40.98 3.30 -24.41
CA LEU A 80 -40.83 2.60 -23.13
C LEU A 80 -39.49 1.85 -23.01
N LEU A 81 -39.00 1.25 -24.09
CA LEU A 81 -37.70 0.58 -24.11
C LEU A 81 -36.54 1.57 -23.94
N GLN A 82 -36.61 2.72 -24.61
CA GLN A 82 -35.60 3.76 -24.46
C GLN A 82 -35.63 4.40 -23.07
N THR A 83 -36.82 4.64 -22.51
CA THR A 83 -36.96 5.16 -21.14
C THR A 83 -36.34 4.22 -20.12
N LYS A 84 -36.62 2.91 -20.20
CA LYS A 84 -35.99 1.92 -19.30
C LYS A 84 -34.46 1.90 -19.42
N LEU A 85 -33.94 1.96 -20.64
CA LEU A 85 -32.49 2.00 -20.87
C LEU A 85 -31.85 3.26 -20.25
N ILE A 86 -32.53 4.40 -20.34
CA ILE A 86 -32.07 5.66 -19.74
C ILE A 86 -32.11 5.57 -18.21
N GLU A 87 -33.20 5.05 -17.64
CA GLU A 87 -33.35 4.84 -16.19
C GLU A 87 -32.27 3.91 -15.63
N GLU A 88 -31.98 2.80 -16.31
CA GLU A 88 -30.91 1.87 -15.92
C GLU A 88 -29.54 2.55 -15.94
N LYS A 89 -29.25 3.35 -16.97
CA LYS A 89 -27.99 4.12 -17.07
C LYS A 89 -27.89 5.18 -15.98
N GLN A 90 -28.98 5.91 -15.70
CA GLN A 90 -29.00 6.91 -14.63
C GLN A 90 -28.76 6.27 -13.27
N LYS A 91 -29.39 5.11 -13.01
CA LYS A 91 -29.16 4.35 -11.78
C LYS A 91 -27.72 3.89 -11.65
N ALA A 92 -27.13 3.36 -12.74
CA ALA A 92 -25.72 2.96 -12.75
C ALA A 92 -24.77 4.13 -12.45
N ILE A 93 -25.03 5.31 -13.03
CA ILE A 93 -24.25 6.53 -12.77
C ILE A 93 -24.40 6.97 -11.30
N GLU A 94 -25.60 6.92 -10.75
CA GLU A 94 -25.85 7.30 -9.35
C GLU A 94 -25.16 6.33 -8.37
N ASP A 95 -25.19 5.03 -8.66
CA ASP A 95 -24.50 4.01 -7.88
C ASP A 95 -22.97 4.17 -7.96
N GLU A 96 -22.43 4.49 -9.14
CA GLU A 96 -21.01 4.78 -9.32
C GLU A 96 -20.58 6.05 -8.58
N LYS A 97 -21.41 7.10 -8.61
CA LYS A 97 -21.18 8.33 -7.85
C LYS A 97 -21.14 8.07 -6.34
N LYS A 98 -22.09 7.29 -5.81
CA LYS A 98 -22.09 6.90 -4.38
C LYS A 98 -20.84 6.11 -4.02
N LYS A 99 -20.40 5.19 -4.89
CA LYS A 99 -19.16 4.42 -4.69
C LYS A 99 -17.93 5.34 -4.68
N LEU A 100 -17.84 6.28 -5.61
CA LEU A 100 -16.76 7.27 -5.67
C LEU A 100 -16.74 8.16 -4.42
N GLU A 101 -17.90 8.61 -3.94
CA GLU A 101 -17.99 9.39 -2.71
C GLU A 101 -17.55 8.59 -1.47
N ALA A 102 -17.91 7.31 -1.39
CA ALA A 102 -17.44 6.43 -0.33
C ALA A 102 -15.91 6.24 -0.37
N GLN A 103 -15.35 5.96 -1.55
CA GLN A 103 -13.90 5.83 -1.75
C GLN A 103 -13.18 7.13 -1.40
N LYS A 104 -13.72 8.29 -1.77
CA LYS A 104 -13.16 9.60 -1.42
C LYS A 104 -13.11 9.79 0.10
N LYS A 105 -14.18 9.43 0.82
CA LYS A 105 -14.21 9.51 2.30
C LYS A 105 -13.21 8.56 2.95
N GLU A 106 -13.06 7.35 2.44
CA GLU A 106 -12.04 6.42 2.93
C GLU A 106 -10.62 6.97 2.70
N MET A 107 -10.37 7.52 1.51
CA MET A 107 -9.07 8.09 1.18
C MET A 107 -8.74 9.31 2.05
N GLN A 108 -9.72 10.15 2.38
CA GLN A 108 -9.55 11.24 3.34
C GLN A 108 -9.18 10.73 4.74
N LYS A 109 -9.88 9.70 5.24
CA LYS A 109 -9.54 9.08 6.53
C LYS A 109 -8.13 8.48 6.56
N LEU A 110 -7.71 7.83 5.46
CA LEU A 110 -6.36 7.30 5.32
C LEU A 110 -5.31 8.41 5.33
N LEU A 111 -5.56 9.52 4.62
CA LEU A 111 -4.67 10.67 4.62
C LEU A 111 -4.53 11.28 6.02
N GLU A 112 -5.64 11.51 6.72
CA GLU A 112 -5.63 12.02 8.10
C GLU A 112 -4.81 11.11 9.03
N LYS A 113 -4.99 9.79 8.90
CA LYS A 113 -4.23 8.81 9.67
C LYS A 113 -2.73 8.87 9.34
N ILE A 114 -2.37 8.92 8.06
CA ILE A 114 -0.97 9.02 7.61
C ILE A 114 -0.33 10.31 8.13
N THR A 115 -1.04 11.44 8.08
CA THR A 115 -0.53 12.72 8.61
C THR A 115 -0.27 12.62 10.11
N LYS A 116 -1.20 12.02 10.87
CA LYS A 116 -1.03 11.83 12.31
C LYS A 116 0.14 10.89 12.62
N ASP A 117 0.19 9.72 11.99
CA ASP A 117 1.25 8.73 12.19
C ASP A 117 2.62 9.32 11.82
N SER A 118 2.69 10.13 10.75
CA SER A 118 3.92 10.83 10.36
C SER A 118 4.37 11.85 11.41
N SER A 119 3.44 12.60 12.00
CA SER A 119 3.76 13.56 13.06
C SER A 119 4.29 12.83 14.30
N ASP A 120 3.64 11.74 14.70
CA ASP A 120 4.05 10.93 15.85
C ASP A 120 5.44 10.29 15.63
N LEU A 121 5.73 9.85 14.39
CA LEU A 121 7.03 9.32 14.02
C LEU A 121 8.15 10.37 14.09
N ILE A 122 7.88 11.62 13.70
CA ILE A 122 8.85 12.71 13.81
C ILE A 122 9.19 12.96 15.28
N LEU A 123 8.17 13.07 16.15
CA LEU A 123 8.39 13.27 17.59
C LEU A 123 9.19 12.13 18.22
N LYS A 124 8.85 10.88 17.92
CA LYS A 124 9.60 9.71 18.40
C LYS A 124 11.04 9.69 17.90
N LYS A 125 11.27 10.11 16.65
CA LYS A 125 12.62 10.19 16.09
C LYS A 125 13.47 11.23 16.83
N GLU A 126 12.90 12.40 17.13
CA GLU A 126 13.58 13.43 17.92
C GLU A 126 13.88 12.96 19.35
N GLU A 127 12.94 12.27 19.98
CA GLU A 127 13.12 11.69 21.31
C GLU A 127 14.26 10.65 21.32
N VAL A 128 14.24 9.71 20.38
CA VAL A 128 15.31 8.70 20.24
C VAL A 128 16.66 9.35 19.98
N GLN A 129 16.72 10.41 19.17
CA GLN A 129 17.96 11.13 18.90
C GLN A 129 18.50 11.84 20.15
N LYS A 130 17.63 12.48 20.94
CA LYS A 130 18.02 13.07 22.23
C LYS A 130 18.54 12.00 23.19
N LEU A 131 17.79 10.90 23.34
CA LEU A 131 18.17 9.80 24.21
C LEU A 131 19.53 9.21 23.79
N SER A 132 19.74 8.99 22.49
CA SER A 132 21.01 8.51 21.95
C SER A 132 22.16 9.44 22.30
N SER A 133 21.99 10.76 22.14
CA SER A 133 23.02 11.73 22.49
C SER A 133 23.34 11.74 23.99
N GLU A 134 22.32 11.59 24.84
CA GLU A 134 22.51 11.46 26.28
C GLU A 134 23.25 10.18 26.67
N TYR A 135 22.91 9.06 26.02
CA TYR A 135 23.61 7.79 26.25
C TYR A 135 25.07 7.85 25.79
N GLU A 136 25.34 8.43 24.63
CA GLU A 136 26.72 8.63 24.15
C GLU A 136 27.55 9.48 25.13
N LYS A 137 26.97 10.55 25.67
CA LYS A 137 27.62 11.36 26.72
C LYS A 137 27.90 10.54 27.97
N LYS A 138 26.90 9.79 28.47
CA LYS A 138 27.07 8.93 29.66
C LYS A 138 28.13 7.85 29.44
N ILE A 139 28.19 7.25 28.26
CA ILE A 139 29.21 6.26 27.89
C ILE A 139 30.59 6.91 27.87
N ASN A 140 30.71 8.09 27.26
CA ASN A 140 31.99 8.81 27.21
C ASN A 140 32.45 9.22 28.61
N ASP A 141 31.56 9.75 29.44
CA ASP A 141 31.85 10.14 30.82
C ASP A 141 32.28 8.92 31.66
N TYR A 142 31.58 7.79 31.51
CA TYR A 142 31.93 6.53 32.15
C TYR A 142 33.30 6.01 31.71
N ASN A 143 33.58 6.00 30.39
CA ASN A 143 34.86 5.57 29.86
C ASN A 143 36.01 6.48 30.31
N ASN A 144 35.79 7.80 30.31
CA ASN A 144 36.76 8.77 30.81
C ASN A 144 37.02 8.58 32.30
N TYR A 145 35.97 8.35 33.08
CA TYR A 145 36.08 8.04 34.50
C TYR A 145 36.92 6.78 34.73
N ASN A 146 36.54 5.66 34.10
CA ASN A 146 37.26 4.39 34.22
C ASN A 146 38.72 4.49 33.76
N ASN A 147 38.99 5.22 32.68
CA ASN A 147 40.37 5.46 32.22
C ASN A 147 41.19 6.23 33.25
N ARG A 148 40.59 7.21 33.94
CA ARG A 148 41.26 7.94 35.03
C ARG A 148 41.50 7.03 36.22
N VAL A 149 40.52 6.22 36.61
CA VAL A 149 40.67 5.23 37.69
C VAL A 149 41.81 4.26 37.37
N LYS A 150 41.86 3.69 36.16
CA LYS A 150 42.94 2.80 35.72
C LYS A 150 44.31 3.47 35.74
N LYS A 151 44.44 4.68 35.19
CA LYS A 151 45.71 5.42 35.21
C LYS A 151 46.19 5.71 36.63
N ILE A 152 45.27 6.02 37.54
CA ILE A 152 45.63 6.22 38.95
C ILE A 152 46.05 4.89 39.56
N ALA A 153 45.31 3.80 39.36
CA ALA A 153 45.70 2.49 39.87
C ALA A 153 47.09 2.06 39.34
N GLU A 154 47.35 2.19 38.03
CA GLU A 154 48.65 1.91 37.43
C GLU A 154 49.75 2.77 38.06
N TRP A 155 49.54 4.07 38.20
CA TRP A 155 50.49 4.98 38.83
C TRP A 155 50.76 4.64 40.30
N LEU A 156 49.70 4.28 41.05
CA LEU A 156 49.79 3.83 42.45
C LEU A 156 50.56 2.51 42.59
N SER A 157 50.39 1.58 41.64
CA SER A 157 51.07 0.27 41.66
C SER A 157 52.54 0.33 41.26
N SER A 158 52.92 1.33 40.46
CA SER A 158 54.26 1.44 39.84
C SER A 158 55.18 2.43 40.55
N SER A 159 54.65 3.24 41.47
CA SER A 159 55.41 4.28 42.17
C SER A 159 55.67 3.88 43.62
N THR A 160 56.73 4.43 44.23
CA THR A 160 56.98 4.20 45.66
C THR A 160 55.97 4.96 46.52
N PRO A 161 55.50 4.38 47.65
CA PRO A 161 54.49 5.00 48.51
C PRO A 161 54.80 6.46 48.86
N SER A 162 56.03 6.77 49.25
CA SER A 162 56.45 8.13 49.63
C SER A 162 56.38 9.17 48.49
N LYS A 163 56.54 8.75 47.22
CA LYS A 163 56.44 9.65 46.05
C LYS A 163 54.98 9.88 45.65
N ILE A 164 54.16 8.84 45.72
CA ILE A 164 52.72 8.89 45.46
C ILE A 164 52.06 9.91 46.39
N ILE A 165 52.40 9.87 47.67
CA ILE A 165 51.71 10.66 48.68
C ILE A 165 51.96 12.15 48.50
N LYS A 166 53.20 12.56 48.18
CA LYS A 166 53.51 13.97 47.86
C LYS A 166 52.70 14.47 46.67
N ALA A 167 52.56 13.65 45.63
CA ALA A 167 51.77 13.99 44.45
C ALA A 167 50.25 13.97 44.72
N LEU A 168 49.74 13.08 45.58
CA LEU A 168 48.33 13.06 46.02
C LEU A 168 47.97 14.22 46.97
N GLN A 169 48.94 14.77 47.72
CA GLN A 169 48.75 15.99 48.49
C GLN A 169 48.65 17.22 47.58
N GLN A 170 49.49 17.30 46.56
CA GLN A 170 49.54 18.45 45.63
C GLN A 170 48.40 18.43 44.60
N SER A 171 47.90 17.25 44.25
CA SER A 171 46.86 17.10 43.25
C SER A 171 45.45 17.18 43.88
N GLN A 172 44.57 17.97 43.27
CA GLN A 172 43.13 18.03 43.59
C GLN A 172 42.37 16.79 43.10
N VAL A 173 42.97 15.61 43.26
CA VAL A 173 42.31 14.35 42.90
C VAL A 173 41.18 14.09 43.90
N LYS A 174 39.97 13.89 43.37
CA LYS A 174 38.79 13.57 44.17
C LYS A 174 38.98 12.26 44.92
N ILE A 175 38.56 12.24 46.18
CA ILE A 175 38.69 11.09 47.08
C ILE A 175 38.01 9.84 46.48
N ASP A 176 36.84 10.00 45.87
CA ASP A 176 36.11 8.87 45.24
C ASP A 176 36.92 8.18 44.13
N LEU A 177 37.67 8.96 43.34
CA LEU A 177 38.50 8.43 42.26
C LEU A 177 39.70 7.64 42.81
N ILE A 178 40.24 8.05 43.97
CA ILE A 178 41.33 7.36 44.66
C ILE A 178 40.79 6.05 45.26
N VAL A 179 39.65 6.12 45.95
CA VAL A 179 38.97 4.95 46.53
C VAL A 179 38.70 3.91 45.44
N ASP A 180 38.15 4.32 44.30
CA ASP A 180 37.88 3.42 43.17
C ASP A 180 39.14 2.82 42.57
N ALA A 181 40.24 3.58 42.52
CA ALA A 181 41.53 3.07 42.05
C ALA A 181 42.12 2.04 43.02
N LEU A 182 42.00 2.28 44.34
CA LEU A 182 42.46 1.34 45.36
C LEU A 182 41.69 0.01 45.32
N TYR A 183 40.40 0.02 44.96
CA TYR A 183 39.60 -1.20 44.77
C TYR A 183 40.09 -2.10 43.62
N ILE A 184 40.88 -1.57 42.68
CA ILE A 184 41.46 -2.34 41.57
C ILE A 184 42.82 -2.94 41.96
N LEU A 185 43.47 -2.40 42.99
CA LEU A 185 44.79 -2.82 43.42
C LEU A 185 44.75 -4.04 44.33
N GLN A 186 45.91 -4.69 44.47
CA GLN A 186 46.07 -5.79 45.42
C GLN A 186 45.99 -5.28 46.87
N PRO A 187 45.32 -6.00 47.80
CA PRO A 187 45.14 -5.54 49.18
C PRO A 187 46.44 -5.21 49.93
N SER A 188 47.54 -5.89 49.64
CA SER A 188 48.86 -5.61 50.22
C SER A 188 49.36 -4.21 49.87
N ILE A 189 49.29 -3.85 48.59
CA ILE A 189 49.69 -2.52 48.07
C ILE A 189 48.78 -1.43 48.65
N VAL A 190 47.48 -1.72 48.79
CA VAL A 190 46.52 -0.78 49.39
C VAL A 190 46.86 -0.50 50.85
N GLY A 191 47.16 -1.55 51.64
CA GLY A 191 47.57 -1.39 53.04
C GLY A 191 48.81 -0.51 53.20
N GLU A 192 49.87 -0.81 52.44
CA GLU A 192 51.12 -0.02 52.46
C GLU A 192 50.91 1.44 52.06
N LEU A 193 50.03 1.69 51.08
CA LEU A 193 49.69 3.05 50.65
C LEU A 193 48.86 3.81 51.68
N LEU A 194 47.91 3.15 52.35
CA LEU A 194 47.08 3.75 53.39
C LEU A 194 47.90 4.08 54.64
N ASP A 195 48.81 3.19 55.05
CA ASP A 195 49.71 3.39 56.19
C ASP A 195 50.62 4.59 55.93
N ALA A 196 51.29 4.60 54.77
CA ALA A 196 52.17 5.70 54.41
C ALA A 196 51.39 7.02 54.24
N MET A 197 50.16 7.00 53.71
CA MET A 197 49.31 8.20 53.65
C MET A 197 48.92 8.71 55.03
N SER A 198 48.67 7.83 55.99
CA SER A 198 48.29 8.21 57.36
C SER A 198 49.42 8.95 58.09
N GLU A 199 50.67 8.63 57.78
CA GLU A 199 51.85 9.33 58.34
C GLU A 199 52.00 10.77 57.80
N VAL A 200 51.54 11.03 56.57
CA VAL A 200 51.82 12.29 55.85
C VAL A 200 50.60 13.20 55.74
N ASN A 201 49.40 12.63 55.64
CA ASN A 201 48.12 13.34 55.62
C ASN A 201 47.02 12.48 56.28
N PRO A 202 46.94 12.46 57.62
CA PRO A 202 46.01 11.62 58.37
C PRO A 202 44.54 11.93 58.06
N ASP A 203 44.18 13.21 57.86
CA ASP A 203 42.79 13.61 57.58
C ASP A 203 42.30 13.07 56.23
N LYS A 204 43.13 13.16 55.19
CA LYS A 204 42.78 12.65 53.86
C LYS A 204 42.79 11.11 53.84
N ALA A 205 43.70 10.47 54.57
CA ALA A 205 43.74 9.03 54.72
C ALA A 205 42.48 8.50 55.43
N ALA A 206 42.07 9.14 56.53
CA ALA A 206 40.84 8.79 57.25
C ALA A 206 39.60 8.89 56.37
N GLN A 207 39.49 9.93 55.53
CA GLN A 207 38.39 10.07 54.57
C GLN A 207 38.38 8.96 53.51
N ILE A 208 39.56 8.56 53.00
CA ILE A 208 39.68 7.43 52.06
C ILE A 208 39.28 6.12 52.75
N ILE A 209 39.75 5.86 53.97
CA ILE A 209 39.44 4.65 54.74
C ILE A 209 37.95 4.56 55.06
N SER A 210 37.32 5.66 55.51
CA SER A 210 35.87 5.71 55.74
C SER A 210 35.10 5.32 54.49
N LYS A 211 35.43 5.95 53.35
CA LYS A 211 34.78 5.67 52.07
C LYS A 211 35.05 4.26 51.54
N LEU A 212 36.25 3.71 51.75
CA LEU A 212 36.56 2.32 51.44
C LEU A 212 35.65 1.37 52.24
N GLY A 213 35.49 1.62 53.54
CA GLY A 213 34.62 0.83 54.42
C GLY A 213 33.14 0.93 54.09
N GLU A 214 32.64 2.14 53.79
CA GLU A 214 31.26 2.37 53.36
C GLU A 214 30.95 1.63 52.05
N LYS A 215 31.86 1.66 51.08
CA LYS A 215 31.69 0.98 49.79
C LYS A 215 31.77 -0.56 49.93
N GLY A 216 32.63 -1.06 50.82
CA GLY A 216 32.80 -2.50 51.05
C GLY A 216 31.62 -3.14 51.80
N SER A 217 31.02 -2.39 52.74
CA SER A 217 29.82 -2.80 53.47
C SER A 217 28.55 -2.73 52.62
N GLY A 218 28.44 -1.75 51.70
CA GLY A 218 27.32 -1.64 50.75
C GLY A 218 27.29 -2.72 49.67
N SER A 219 28.43 -3.37 49.36
CA SER A 219 28.52 -4.48 48.38
C SER A 219 28.14 -5.84 48.96
N SER A 220 27.99 -5.99 50.28
CA SER A 220 27.63 -7.26 50.94
C SER A 220 26.11 -7.40 51.21
N GLY A 221 25.30 -6.49 50.65
CA GLY A 221 23.86 -6.39 50.91
C GLY A 221 22.95 -6.50 49.68
N ASN A 222 23.42 -7.09 48.58
CA ASN A 222 22.60 -7.48 47.41
C ASN A 222 23.02 -8.85 46.89
#